data_AF-A0A3D4V840-F1
#
_entry.id   AF-A0A3D4V840-F1
#
_cell.length_a   1.000
_cell.length_b   1.000
_cell.length_c   1.000
_cell.angle_alpha   90.00
_cell.angle_beta   90.00
_cell.angle_gamma   90.00
#
_symmetry.space_group_name_H-M   'P 1'
#
loop_
_entity.id
_entity.type
_entity.pdbx_description
1 polymer ?
#
loop_
_entity_poly.entity_id
_entity_poly.type
_entity_poly.pdbx_seq_one_letter_code
_entity_poly.pdbx_strand_id
1 'polypeptide(L)'
;MPKVLTTSAVITCPHGGVGTTVPSTPYVDAAGVVTGEGDTGTLTCVFLPPCAGYTLQSMGLNATTIADRKVILATDIQKSFTGLPLTISETTTLIDDSSPAPLPEGATAAEPSPAMLDDAPPVVVVVPPAVPFVSATMLPPTAIVTFTLTAAFPLAWDLRVLMTTPPGVSMDATNGLPSGLVVAPAGGAWSSPSLTVICTLSAAFMASLGPGAHKLFMTGVTQRGASAYAEATITVS
;
A
#
# COMPACT_ATOMS: atom_id res chain seq x y z
N MET A 1 8.03 -16.22 0.05
CA MET A 1 7.45 -16.26 1.40
C MET A 1 7.49 -14.85 1.99
N PRO A 2 6.48 -14.41 2.76
CA PRO A 2 6.50 -13.11 3.44
C PRO A 2 7.71 -13.03 4.38
N LYS A 3 8.49 -11.95 4.30
CA LYS A 3 9.65 -11.75 5.18
C LYS A 3 9.18 -11.21 6.53
N VAL A 4 9.63 -11.83 7.61
CA VAL A 4 9.39 -11.35 8.97
C VAL A 4 10.40 -10.26 9.31
N LEU A 5 9.94 -9.20 9.96
CA LEU A 5 10.77 -8.13 10.46
C LEU A 5 11.49 -8.57 11.74
N THR A 6 12.82 -8.44 11.78
CA THR A 6 13.62 -8.78 12.96
C THR A 6 14.35 -7.56 13.52
N THR A 7 15.01 -7.72 14.66
CA THR A 7 15.90 -6.68 15.21
C THR A 7 17.11 -6.36 14.33
N SER A 8 17.37 -7.15 13.28
CA SER A 8 18.43 -6.86 12.30
C SER A 8 17.99 -5.90 11.19
N ALA A 9 16.68 -5.58 11.12
CA ALA A 9 16.14 -4.61 10.18
C ALA A 9 16.83 -3.26 10.29
N VAL A 10 17.14 -2.67 9.14
CA VAL A 10 17.48 -1.25 9.05
C VAL A 10 16.18 -0.47 8.86
N ILE A 11 15.76 0.22 9.90
CA ILE A 11 14.58 1.10 9.88
C ILE A 11 15.08 2.54 9.79
N THR A 12 14.54 3.34 8.88
CA THR A 12 14.95 4.74 8.71
C THR A 12 13.73 5.65 8.62
N CYS A 13 13.80 6.81 9.28
CA CYS A 13 12.81 7.86 9.10
C CYS A 13 13.14 8.72 7.86
N PRO A 14 12.18 9.50 7.34
CA PRO A 14 12.40 10.36 6.18
C PRO A 14 13.50 11.41 6.36
N HIS A 15 13.88 11.70 7.62
CA HIS A 15 14.93 12.65 7.96
C HIS A 15 16.30 11.97 8.16
N GLY A 16 16.45 10.71 7.78
CA GLY A 16 17.71 9.96 7.83
C GLY A 16 18.06 9.37 9.20
N GLY A 17 17.19 9.51 10.20
CA GLY A 17 17.39 8.89 11.51
C GLY A 17 17.20 7.38 11.46
N VAL A 18 18.15 6.64 12.03
CA VAL A 18 18.10 5.17 12.09
C VAL A 18 17.29 4.73 13.31
N GLY A 19 16.43 3.74 13.09
CA GLY A 19 15.54 3.18 14.08
C GLY A 19 16.05 1.87 14.66
N THR A 20 15.85 1.69 15.96
CA THR A 20 16.14 0.44 16.66
C THR A 20 14.87 -0.05 17.35
N THR A 21 14.42 -1.26 17.03
CA THR A 21 13.26 -1.87 17.67
C THR A 21 13.67 -2.61 18.93
N VAL A 22 12.88 -2.49 19.99
CA VAL A 22 13.00 -3.28 21.22
C VAL A 22 11.82 -4.25 21.27
N PRO A 23 12.03 -5.54 20.98
CA PRO A 23 10.97 -6.54 21.07
C PRO A 23 10.53 -6.71 22.52
N SER A 24 9.23 -6.67 22.79
CA SER A 24 8.72 -6.91 24.15
C SER A 24 8.66 -8.40 24.50
N THR A 25 8.84 -9.30 23.51
CA THR A 25 8.92 -10.75 23.72
C THR A 25 9.95 -11.36 22.76
N PRO A 26 11.06 -11.93 23.26
CA PRO A 26 12.09 -12.44 22.37
C PRO A 26 11.72 -13.83 21.82
N TYR A 27 11.55 -13.93 20.50
CA TYR A 27 11.68 -15.16 19.74
C TYR A 27 12.85 -14.99 18.78
N VAL A 28 13.82 -15.91 18.83
CA VAL A 28 15.04 -15.82 18.04
C VAL A 28 14.86 -16.61 16.76
N ASP A 29 15.01 -15.94 15.63
CA ASP A 29 15.20 -16.53 14.30
C ASP A 29 16.68 -16.40 13.88
N ALA A 30 17.09 -17.07 12.81
CA ALA A 30 18.45 -17.06 12.27
C ALA A 30 18.96 -15.65 11.91
N ALA A 31 18.07 -14.70 11.61
CA ALA A 31 18.41 -13.30 11.32
C ALA A 31 18.40 -12.36 12.55
N GLY A 32 17.79 -12.76 13.67
CA GLY A 32 17.63 -11.90 14.83
C GLY A 32 16.36 -12.18 15.62
N VAL A 33 16.00 -11.28 16.54
CA VAL A 33 14.77 -11.42 17.32
C VAL A 33 13.59 -10.94 16.48
N VAL A 34 12.57 -11.79 16.30
CA VAL A 34 11.35 -11.46 15.57
C VAL A 34 10.58 -10.36 16.30
N THR A 35 10.07 -9.41 15.54
CA THR A 35 9.26 -8.29 16.06
C THR A 35 7.76 -8.57 15.89
N GLY A 36 6.97 -8.08 16.85
CA GLY A 36 5.53 -8.26 16.92
C GLY A 36 4.76 -6.94 17.04
N GLU A 37 3.47 -6.99 16.75
CA GLU A 37 2.53 -5.88 16.85
C GLU A 37 2.53 -5.26 18.25
N GLY A 38 2.82 -3.96 18.35
CA GLY A 38 2.96 -3.22 19.59
C GLY A 38 4.41 -3.06 20.09
N ASP A 39 5.39 -3.70 19.43
CA ASP A 39 6.80 -3.46 19.75
C ASP A 39 7.16 -2.00 19.44
N THR A 40 7.96 -1.41 20.31
CA THR A 40 8.35 0.00 20.18
C THR A 40 9.79 0.12 19.73
N GLY A 41 10.08 1.13 18.92
CA GLY A 41 11.45 1.48 18.59
C GLY A 41 11.72 2.96 18.76
N THR A 42 13.00 3.28 18.94
CA THR A 42 13.51 4.65 19.01
C THR A 42 14.11 5.04 17.67
N LEU A 43 14.06 6.33 17.35
CA LEU A 43 14.69 6.89 16.15
C LEU A 43 15.81 7.84 16.57
N THR A 44 17.02 7.62 16.05
CA THR A 44 18.16 8.51 16.27
C THR A 44 18.19 9.54 15.15
N CYS A 45 17.34 10.56 15.24
CA CYS A 45 17.25 11.64 14.27
C CYS A 45 18.16 12.83 14.65
N VAL A 46 18.76 13.49 13.66
CA VAL A 46 19.56 14.72 13.87
C VAL A 46 18.67 15.92 14.21
N PHE A 47 17.38 15.85 13.85
CA PHE A 47 16.39 16.89 14.17
C PHE A 47 15.70 16.59 15.52
N LEU A 48 15.55 17.63 16.35
CA LEU A 48 14.79 17.59 17.61
C LEU A 48 13.31 17.19 17.40
N PRO A 49 12.55 16.83 18.47
CA PRO A 49 11.23 16.18 18.39
C PRO A 49 10.33 16.75 17.28
N PRO A 50 9.70 15.88 16.46
CA PRO A 50 8.95 14.75 17.01
C PRO A 50 9.31 13.36 16.44
N CYS A 51 10.47 13.22 15.78
CA CYS A 51 10.98 11.94 15.25
C CYS A 51 11.68 11.10 16.34
N ALA A 52 11.01 10.82 17.46
CA ALA A 52 11.61 10.14 18.62
C ALA A 52 11.50 8.61 18.58
N GLY A 53 10.51 8.08 17.86
CA GLY A 53 10.27 6.64 17.83
C GLY A 53 9.03 6.23 17.03
N TYR A 54 8.65 4.97 17.18
CA TYR A 54 7.53 4.31 16.52
C TYR A 54 6.97 3.16 17.35
N THR A 55 5.74 2.76 17.04
CA THR A 55 5.13 1.50 17.48
C THR A 55 4.80 0.69 16.24
N LEU A 56 5.25 -0.56 16.20
CA LEU A 56 5.00 -1.44 15.07
C LEU A 56 3.54 -1.88 15.03
N GLN A 57 2.93 -1.81 13.85
CA GLN A 57 1.55 -2.23 13.61
C GLN A 57 1.53 -3.20 12.42
N SER A 58 0.89 -4.35 12.59
CA SER A 58 0.74 -5.31 11.51
C SER A 58 -0.34 -4.85 10.54
N MET A 59 -0.15 -5.05 9.24
CA MET A 59 -1.21 -4.85 8.25
C MET A 59 -2.19 -6.03 8.20
N GLY A 60 -1.98 -7.07 9.01
CA GLY A 60 -2.81 -8.28 9.00
C GLY A 60 -2.62 -9.15 7.76
N LEU A 61 -1.55 -8.92 7.00
CA LEU A 61 -1.19 -9.70 5.81
C LEU A 61 -0.51 -11.04 6.18
N ASN A 62 -0.27 -11.29 7.47
CA ASN A 62 0.23 -12.55 7.99
C ASN A 62 -0.82 -13.29 8.83
N ALA A 63 -0.73 -14.63 8.81
CA ALA A 63 -1.47 -15.50 9.73
C ALA A 63 -0.63 -15.89 10.97
N THR A 64 0.66 -15.55 10.98
CA THR A 64 1.61 -16.00 11.99
C THR A 64 1.58 -15.09 13.23
N THR A 65 1.46 -15.70 14.41
CA THR A 65 1.57 -15.02 15.69
C THR A 65 2.79 -15.47 16.47
N ILE A 66 3.28 -14.59 17.34
CA ILE A 66 4.33 -14.82 18.33
C ILE A 66 3.81 -14.30 19.66
N ALA A 67 3.76 -15.16 20.69
CA ALA A 67 3.22 -14.79 22.00
C ALA A 67 1.85 -14.06 21.88
N ASP A 68 0.94 -14.64 21.09
CA ASP A 68 -0.41 -14.13 20.81
C ASP A 68 -0.50 -12.76 20.13
N ARG A 69 0.62 -12.24 19.61
CA ARG A 69 0.69 -10.99 18.86
C ARG A 69 0.99 -11.28 17.40
N LYS A 70 0.44 -10.50 16.48
CA LYS A 70 0.77 -10.64 15.05
C LYS A 70 2.24 -10.33 14.86
N VAL A 71 2.92 -11.16 14.08
CA VAL A 71 4.29 -10.87 13.65
C VAL A 71 4.28 -9.59 12.80
N ILE A 72 5.40 -8.88 12.70
CA ILE A 72 5.53 -7.79 11.74
C ILE A 72 6.21 -8.32 10.49
N LEU A 73 5.62 -8.04 9.32
CA LEU A 73 6.27 -8.33 8.05
C LEU A 73 7.19 -7.17 7.66
N ALA A 74 8.30 -7.46 7.00
CA ALA A 74 9.17 -6.42 6.42
C ALA A 74 8.45 -5.55 5.37
N THR A 75 7.32 -6.03 4.85
CA THR A 75 6.44 -5.32 3.92
C THR A 75 5.32 -4.53 4.61
N ASP A 76 5.16 -4.64 5.92
CA ASP A 76 4.14 -3.87 6.65
C ASP A 76 4.54 -2.38 6.66
N ILE A 77 3.58 -1.51 6.36
CA ILE A 77 3.79 -0.07 6.36
C ILE A 77 3.84 0.43 7.81
N GLN A 78 5.02 0.86 8.25
CA GLN A 78 5.24 1.40 9.59
C GLN A 78 5.28 2.93 9.59
N LYS A 79 4.93 3.51 10.73
CA LYS A 79 4.91 4.97 10.94
C LYS A 79 5.62 5.36 12.22
N SER A 80 6.25 6.54 12.23
CA SER A 80 6.69 7.19 13.46
C SER A 80 5.50 7.54 14.36
N PHE A 81 5.78 7.93 15.61
CA PHE A 81 4.76 8.51 16.51
C PHE A 81 4.05 9.75 15.93
N THR A 82 4.62 10.38 14.90
CA THR A 82 4.04 11.54 14.21
C THR A 82 3.31 11.16 12.93
N GLY A 83 3.20 9.88 12.62
CA GLY A 83 2.53 9.39 11.41
C GLY A 83 3.37 9.42 10.14
N LEU A 84 4.67 9.76 10.22
CA LEU A 84 5.56 9.74 9.06
C LEU A 84 5.93 8.30 8.68
N PRO A 85 5.91 7.93 7.40
CA PRO A 85 6.25 6.58 6.97
C PRO A 85 7.72 6.27 7.27
N LEU A 86 7.99 5.03 7.67
CA LEU A 86 9.33 4.51 7.87
C LEU A 86 9.75 3.66 6.68
N THR A 87 11.01 3.76 6.28
CA THR A 87 11.62 2.87 5.31
C THR A 87 12.25 1.71 6.05
N ILE A 88 11.92 0.47 5.64
CA ILE A 88 12.38 -0.76 6.26
C ILE A 88 13.18 -1.56 5.25
N SER A 89 14.39 -1.97 5.63
CA SER A 89 15.21 -2.90 4.88
C SER A 89 15.58 -4.08 5.76
N GLU A 90 15.08 -5.26 5.43
CA GLU A 90 15.38 -6.52 6.11
C GLU A 90 16.23 -7.42 5.19
N THR A 91 17.39 -7.83 5.68
CA THR A 91 18.27 -8.77 4.99
C THR A 91 18.29 -10.10 5.75
N THR A 92 17.69 -11.12 5.16
CA THR A 92 17.72 -12.50 5.69
C THR A 92 18.46 -13.38 4.70
N THR A 93 19.51 -14.06 5.16
CA THR A 93 20.15 -15.14 4.39
C THR A 93 19.28 -16.38 4.54
N LEU A 94 18.59 -16.77 3.46
CA LEU A 94 17.87 -18.03 3.41
C LEU A 94 18.86 -19.13 3.02
N ILE A 95 19.13 -20.06 3.94
CA ILE A 95 19.75 -21.34 3.60
C ILE A 95 18.60 -22.28 3.29
N ASP A 96 18.35 -22.49 2.00
CA ASP A 96 17.34 -23.44 1.53
C ASP A 96 17.93 -24.87 1.53
N ASP A 97 17.83 -25.55 2.67
CA ASP A 97 18.12 -26.98 2.79
C ASP A 97 16.95 -27.86 2.29
N SER A 98 15.91 -27.25 1.72
CA SER A 98 14.73 -27.94 1.17
C SER A 98 14.83 -28.19 -0.32
N SER A 99 16.04 -28.12 -0.90
CA SER A 99 16.26 -28.47 -2.31
C SER A 99 15.49 -29.75 -2.61
N PRO A 100 14.49 -29.72 -3.52
CA PRO A 100 13.68 -30.87 -3.80
C PRO A 100 14.59 -32.07 -4.07
N ALA A 101 14.16 -33.27 -3.67
CA ALA A 101 14.87 -34.49 -4.02
C ALA A 101 15.31 -34.39 -5.50
N PRO A 102 16.58 -34.72 -5.83
CA PRO A 102 17.10 -34.55 -7.17
C PRO A 102 16.10 -35.09 -8.18
N LEU A 103 15.80 -34.30 -9.22
CA LEU A 103 14.92 -34.77 -10.28
C LEU A 103 15.42 -36.15 -10.75
N PRO A 104 14.52 -37.14 -10.96
CA PRO A 104 14.91 -38.41 -11.54
C PRO A 104 15.74 -38.17 -12.80
N GLU A 105 16.73 -39.03 -13.06
CA GLU A 105 17.58 -38.90 -14.24
C GLU A 105 16.71 -38.85 -15.52
N GLY A 106 16.79 -37.74 -16.25
CA GLY A 106 15.96 -37.47 -17.43
C GLY A 106 14.67 -36.66 -17.19
N ALA A 107 14.31 -36.33 -15.94
CA ALA A 107 13.18 -35.44 -15.64
C ALA A 107 13.61 -33.96 -15.68
N THR A 108 12.79 -33.13 -16.30
CA THR A 108 12.94 -31.66 -16.29
C THR A 108 12.06 -31.05 -15.20
N ALA A 109 12.54 -29.96 -14.57
CA ALA A 109 11.70 -29.17 -13.68
C ALA A 109 10.46 -28.70 -14.44
N ALA A 110 9.31 -28.64 -13.75
CA ALA A 110 8.13 -28.01 -14.33
C ALA A 110 8.46 -26.54 -14.63
N GLU A 111 8.13 -26.09 -15.84
CA GLU A 111 8.28 -24.67 -16.16
C GLU A 111 7.40 -23.84 -15.22
N PRO A 112 7.91 -22.73 -14.66
CA PRO A 112 7.10 -21.83 -13.85
C PRO A 112 5.95 -21.28 -14.68
N SER A 113 4.80 -21.09 -14.04
CA SER A 113 3.63 -20.55 -14.74
C SER A 113 3.94 -19.16 -15.34
N PRO A 114 3.29 -18.76 -16.45
CA PRO A 114 3.49 -17.45 -17.06
C PRO A 114 3.31 -16.28 -16.07
N ALA A 115 2.37 -16.41 -15.11
CA ALA A 115 2.14 -15.41 -14.06
C ALA A 115 3.32 -15.24 -13.09
N MET A 116 4.11 -16.30 -12.87
CA MET A 116 5.31 -16.25 -12.04
C MET A 116 6.51 -15.60 -12.75
N LEU A 117 6.48 -15.61 -14.08
CA LEU A 117 7.50 -15.00 -14.95
C LEU A 117 7.19 -13.53 -15.27
N ASP A 118 6.00 -13.04 -14.94
CA ASP A 118 5.62 -11.64 -15.20
C ASP A 118 6.14 -10.70 -14.12
N ASP A 119 7.23 -10.01 -14.45
CA ASP A 119 7.82 -8.94 -13.64
C ASP A 119 7.27 -7.54 -14.00
N ALA A 120 6.39 -7.43 -15.01
CA ALA A 120 5.93 -6.13 -15.47
C ALA A 120 4.95 -5.49 -14.47
N PRO A 121 5.17 -4.22 -14.08
CA PRO A 121 4.17 -3.48 -13.32
C PRO A 121 2.91 -3.25 -14.19
N PRO A 122 1.72 -3.13 -13.56
CA PRO A 122 0.53 -2.75 -14.30
C PRO A 122 0.68 -1.33 -14.85
N VAL A 123 -0.07 -1.00 -15.88
CA VAL A 123 -0.21 0.38 -16.39
C VAL A 123 -1.55 0.90 -15.93
N VAL A 124 -1.54 2.08 -15.29
CA VAL A 124 -2.76 2.78 -14.85
C VAL A 124 -2.76 4.17 -15.49
N VAL A 125 -3.84 4.50 -16.19
CA VAL A 125 -4.02 5.79 -16.85
C VAL A 125 -5.31 6.42 -16.35
N VAL A 126 -5.33 7.75 -16.23
CA VAL A 126 -6.48 8.50 -15.72
C VAL A 126 -6.87 9.64 -16.66
N VAL A 127 -8.18 9.80 -16.88
CA VAL A 127 -8.75 10.88 -17.71
C VAL A 127 -10.06 11.40 -17.09
N PRO A 128 -10.23 12.72 -16.90
CA PRO A 128 -9.18 13.74 -16.95
C PRO A 128 -8.26 13.66 -15.72
N PRO A 129 -7.00 14.11 -15.82
CA PRO A 129 -6.08 14.16 -14.68
C PRO A 129 -6.41 15.29 -13.68
N ALA A 130 -7.23 16.26 -14.09
CA ALA A 130 -7.67 17.35 -13.23
C ALA A 130 -9.16 17.66 -13.46
N VAL A 131 -9.88 17.91 -12.37
CA VAL A 131 -11.30 18.25 -12.33
C VAL A 131 -11.45 19.56 -11.56
N PRO A 132 -11.67 20.70 -12.23
CA PRO A 132 -12.00 21.95 -11.54
C PRO A 132 -13.45 21.92 -11.04
N PHE A 133 -13.67 22.38 -9.81
CA PHE A 133 -14.99 22.55 -9.21
C PHE A 133 -15.07 23.90 -8.48
N VAL A 134 -16.18 24.61 -8.69
CA VAL A 134 -16.46 25.91 -8.06
C VAL A 134 -17.61 25.71 -7.08
N SER A 135 -17.29 25.71 -5.79
CA SER A 135 -18.23 25.46 -4.69
C SER A 135 -19.33 26.52 -4.59
N ALA A 136 -19.00 27.78 -4.90
CA ALA A 136 -19.96 28.89 -4.89
C ALA A 136 -21.10 28.74 -5.91
N THR A 137 -20.83 28.08 -7.05
CA THR A 137 -21.81 27.87 -8.12
C THR A 137 -22.23 26.41 -8.29
N MET A 138 -21.64 25.48 -7.53
CA MET A 138 -21.85 24.03 -7.63
C MET A 138 -21.61 23.49 -9.05
N LEU A 139 -20.60 24.02 -9.74
CA LEU A 139 -20.25 23.64 -11.11
C LEU A 139 -18.87 22.95 -11.20
N PRO A 140 -18.73 21.86 -11.97
CA PRO A 140 -19.82 21.17 -12.69
C PRO A 140 -20.77 20.42 -11.72
N PRO A 141 -22.05 20.21 -12.10
CA PRO A 141 -23.02 19.49 -11.26
C PRO A 141 -22.64 18.02 -11.09
N THR A 142 -21.89 17.48 -12.06
CA THR A 142 -21.33 16.13 -12.04
C THR A 142 -19.98 16.15 -12.77
N ALA A 143 -19.00 15.44 -12.24
CA ALA A 143 -17.73 15.18 -12.90
C ALA A 143 -17.52 13.67 -13.07
N ILE A 144 -16.82 13.28 -14.13
CA ILE A 144 -16.47 11.89 -14.41
C ILE A 144 -14.96 11.78 -14.49
N VAL A 145 -14.39 10.85 -13.74
CA VAL A 145 -12.99 10.46 -13.81
C VAL A 145 -12.93 8.99 -14.18
N THR A 146 -12.20 8.67 -15.25
CA THR A 146 -12.03 7.32 -15.75
C THR A 146 -10.61 6.87 -15.55
N PHE A 147 -10.43 5.72 -14.89
CA PHE A 147 -9.17 5.01 -14.78
C PHE A 147 -9.18 3.82 -15.73
N THR A 148 -8.11 3.63 -16.47
CA THR A 148 -7.89 2.44 -17.31
C THR A 148 -6.67 1.71 -16.78
N LEU A 149 -6.86 0.44 -16.42
CA LEU A 149 -5.83 -0.44 -15.91
C LEU A 149 -5.53 -1.51 -16.95
N THR A 150 -4.26 -1.82 -17.16
CA THR A 150 -3.79 -2.90 -18.06
C THR A 150 -2.64 -3.68 -17.45
N ALA A 151 -2.74 -5.01 -17.44
CA ALA A 151 -1.71 -5.95 -17.00
C ALA A 151 -1.93 -7.34 -17.63
N ALA A 152 -0.88 -8.14 -17.80
CA ALA A 152 -1.01 -9.50 -18.32
C ALA A 152 -1.68 -10.44 -17.28
N PHE A 153 -1.26 -10.34 -16.02
CA PHE A 153 -1.79 -11.15 -14.91
C PHE A 153 -2.31 -10.24 -13.77
N PRO A 154 -3.50 -9.64 -13.93
CA PRO A 154 -4.09 -8.76 -12.93
C PRO A 154 -4.59 -9.53 -11.71
N LEU A 155 -4.67 -8.84 -10.56
CA LEU A 155 -5.20 -9.38 -9.31
C LEU A 155 -6.30 -8.49 -8.73
N ALA A 156 -5.95 -7.24 -8.39
CA ALA A 156 -6.84 -6.35 -7.67
C ALA A 156 -6.53 -4.87 -7.96
N TRP A 157 -7.48 -4.00 -7.62
CA TRP A 157 -7.31 -2.56 -7.61
C TRP A 157 -7.95 -1.94 -6.36
N ASP A 158 -7.49 -0.75 -5.99
CA ASP A 158 -8.01 0.03 -4.86
C ASP A 158 -8.08 1.51 -5.26
N LEU A 159 -9.15 2.19 -4.85
CA LEU A 159 -9.35 3.62 -5.06
C LEU A 159 -9.39 4.34 -3.71
N ARG A 160 -8.54 5.35 -3.56
CA ARG A 160 -8.51 6.22 -2.37
C ARG A 160 -8.84 7.66 -2.72
N VAL A 161 -9.56 8.32 -1.82
CA VAL A 161 -9.70 9.78 -1.82
C VAL A 161 -8.74 10.33 -0.77
N LEU A 162 -7.78 11.17 -1.17
CA LEU A 162 -6.92 11.91 -0.25
C LEU A 162 -7.41 13.35 -0.12
N MET A 163 -7.75 13.73 1.10
CA MET A 163 -8.24 15.07 1.42
C MET A 163 -7.10 15.97 1.90
N THR A 164 -7.06 17.20 1.41
CA THR A 164 -6.15 18.24 1.92
C THR A 164 -6.69 18.94 3.15
N THR A 165 -7.97 18.76 3.50
CA THR A 165 -8.60 19.44 4.64
C THR A 165 -9.63 18.52 5.29
N PRO A 166 -9.37 17.95 6.49
CA PRO A 166 -8.09 18.00 7.22
C PRO A 166 -6.96 17.31 6.44
N PRO A 167 -5.71 17.81 6.51
CA PRO A 167 -4.59 17.17 5.84
C PRO A 167 -4.38 15.74 6.35
N GLY A 168 -4.10 14.81 5.44
CA GLY A 168 -3.73 13.43 5.79
C GLY A 168 -4.90 12.48 6.03
N VAL A 169 -6.14 12.91 5.75
CA VAL A 169 -7.30 12.02 5.75
C VAL A 169 -7.37 11.29 4.41
N SER A 170 -7.37 9.95 4.49
CA SER A 170 -7.57 9.05 3.34
C SER A 170 -8.84 8.24 3.54
N MET A 171 -9.63 8.08 2.48
CA MET A 171 -10.86 7.29 2.49
C MET A 171 -10.82 6.22 1.41
N ASP A 172 -11.28 5.02 1.75
CA ASP A 172 -11.54 3.96 0.77
C ASP A 172 -12.78 4.28 -0.04
N ALA A 173 -12.62 4.39 -1.36
CA ALA A 173 -13.70 4.65 -2.30
C ALA A 173 -13.91 3.50 -3.30
N THR A 174 -13.26 2.35 -3.09
CA THR A 174 -13.33 1.18 -3.98
C THR A 174 -14.77 0.68 -4.20
N ASN A 175 -15.68 1.00 -3.26
CA ASN A 175 -17.09 0.64 -3.33
C ASN A 175 -18.04 1.81 -3.63
N GLY A 176 -17.54 2.99 -4.03
CA GLY A 176 -18.38 4.17 -4.26
C GLY A 176 -18.95 4.74 -2.97
N LEU A 177 -18.14 4.79 -1.92
CA LEU A 177 -18.43 5.54 -0.71
C LEU A 177 -17.42 6.70 -0.61
N PRO A 178 -17.83 7.88 -0.11
CA PRO A 178 -19.09 8.21 0.56
C PRO A 178 -20.21 8.60 -0.44
N SER A 179 -21.41 8.90 0.07
CA SER A 179 -22.56 9.32 -0.75
C SER A 179 -22.20 10.45 -1.72
N GLY A 180 -22.56 10.27 -2.99
CA GLY A 180 -22.26 11.24 -4.05
C GLY A 180 -20.96 10.97 -4.81
N LEU A 181 -20.21 9.93 -4.46
CA LEU A 181 -19.17 9.32 -5.29
C LEU A 181 -19.62 7.92 -5.71
N VAL A 182 -19.84 7.69 -7.00
CA VAL A 182 -20.19 6.35 -7.53
C VAL A 182 -19.00 5.79 -8.28
N VAL A 183 -18.66 4.54 -8.05
CA VAL A 183 -17.53 3.86 -8.69
C VAL A 183 -18.03 2.58 -9.35
N ALA A 184 -17.69 2.39 -10.63
CA ALA A 184 -18.11 1.24 -11.41
C ALA A 184 -16.97 0.73 -12.31
N PRO A 185 -16.62 -0.57 -12.28
CA PRO A 185 -17.11 -1.57 -11.32
C PRO A 185 -16.66 -1.25 -9.88
N ALA A 186 -17.38 -1.78 -8.91
CA ALA A 186 -17.03 -1.70 -7.48
C ALA A 186 -16.38 -3.00 -7.00
N GLY A 187 -15.75 -2.96 -5.83
CA GLY A 187 -15.29 -4.17 -5.12
C GLY A 187 -13.85 -4.59 -5.37
N GLY A 188 -13.07 -3.82 -6.12
CA GLY A 188 -11.60 -3.97 -6.18
C GLY A 188 -11.10 -5.20 -6.94
N ALA A 189 -11.97 -6.05 -7.49
CA ALA A 189 -11.57 -7.22 -8.25
C ALA A 189 -11.05 -6.82 -9.65
N TRP A 190 -9.91 -7.39 -10.06
CA TRP A 190 -9.34 -7.21 -11.39
C TRP A 190 -8.97 -8.56 -12.01
N SER A 191 -9.89 -9.16 -12.76
CA SER A 191 -9.71 -10.51 -13.32
C SER A 191 -9.39 -10.55 -14.82
N SER A 192 -9.45 -9.42 -15.51
CA SER A 192 -9.25 -9.31 -16.97
C SER A 192 -8.05 -8.41 -17.31
N PRO A 193 -7.26 -8.71 -18.36
CA PRO A 193 -6.05 -7.96 -18.69
C PRO A 193 -6.23 -6.45 -18.90
N SER A 194 -7.46 -6.01 -19.18
CA SER A 194 -7.86 -4.62 -19.17
C SER A 194 -9.08 -4.42 -18.28
N LEU A 195 -9.11 -3.29 -17.57
CA LEU A 195 -10.24 -2.86 -16.77
C LEU A 195 -10.41 -1.35 -16.87
N THR A 196 -11.66 -0.91 -17.03
CA THR A 196 -12.02 0.51 -16.95
C THR A 196 -12.85 0.73 -15.69
N VAL A 197 -12.39 1.63 -14.83
CA VAL A 197 -13.09 2.05 -13.61
C VAL A 197 -13.53 3.49 -13.77
N ILE A 198 -14.84 3.73 -13.67
CA ILE A 198 -15.46 5.04 -13.84
C ILE A 198 -15.90 5.54 -12.46
N CYS A 199 -15.40 6.71 -12.09
CA CYS A 199 -15.79 7.46 -10.89
C CYS A 199 -16.71 8.60 -11.31
N THR A 200 -17.95 8.62 -10.83
CA THR A 200 -18.91 9.70 -11.03
C THR A 200 -19.06 10.50 -9.74
N LEU A 201 -18.70 11.76 -9.78
CA LEU A 201 -18.69 12.67 -8.64
C LEU A 201 -19.85 13.65 -8.75
N SER A 202 -20.71 13.69 -7.75
CA SER A 202 -21.73 14.74 -7.61
C SER A 202 -21.11 16.05 -7.11
N ALA A 203 -21.75 17.18 -7.43
CA ALA A 203 -21.37 18.47 -6.87
C ALA A 203 -21.44 18.51 -5.33
N ALA A 204 -22.40 17.81 -4.71
CA ALA A 204 -22.50 17.72 -3.26
C ALA A 204 -21.26 17.04 -2.64
N PHE A 205 -20.78 15.95 -3.25
CA PHE A 205 -19.54 15.29 -2.82
C PHE A 205 -18.34 16.22 -3.00
N MET A 206 -18.16 16.83 -4.18
CA MET A 206 -17.03 17.72 -4.44
C MET A 206 -17.01 18.94 -3.49
N ALA A 207 -18.17 19.52 -3.19
CA ALA A 207 -18.28 20.60 -2.22
C ALA A 207 -17.92 20.17 -0.79
N SER A 208 -18.24 18.93 -0.41
CA SER A 208 -17.94 18.40 0.93
C SER A 208 -16.44 18.22 1.20
N LEU A 209 -15.60 18.22 0.16
CA LEU A 209 -14.15 18.11 0.31
C LEU A 209 -13.53 19.38 0.92
N GLY A 210 -14.23 20.52 0.84
CA GLY A 210 -13.71 21.83 1.21
C GLY A 210 -12.80 22.43 0.12
N PRO A 211 -12.40 23.71 0.24
CA PRO A 211 -11.49 24.35 -0.71
C PRO A 211 -10.10 23.68 -0.69
N GLY A 212 -9.52 23.43 -1.87
CA GLY A 212 -8.20 22.81 -1.97
C GLY A 212 -8.03 21.88 -3.17
N ALA A 213 -6.92 21.12 -3.16
CA ALA A 213 -6.57 20.17 -4.21
C ALA A 213 -6.62 18.74 -3.65
N HIS A 214 -7.72 18.05 -3.91
CA HIS A 214 -7.98 16.70 -3.42
C HIS A 214 -7.59 15.67 -4.48
N LYS A 215 -7.24 14.45 -4.09
CA LYS A 215 -6.79 13.44 -5.05
C LYS A 215 -7.66 12.19 -5.01
N LEU A 216 -8.07 11.73 -6.19
CA LEU A 216 -8.49 10.35 -6.41
C LEU A 216 -7.26 9.57 -6.85
N PHE A 217 -6.89 8.55 -6.09
CA PHE A 217 -5.68 7.77 -6.29
C PHE A 217 -6.06 6.31 -6.55
N MET A 218 -5.81 5.83 -7.77
CA MET A 218 -6.11 4.47 -8.18
C MET A 218 -4.83 3.66 -8.21
N THR A 219 -4.80 2.53 -7.50
CA THR A 219 -3.68 1.58 -7.52
C THR A 219 -4.13 0.26 -8.13
N GLY A 220 -3.39 -0.24 -9.12
CA GLY A 220 -3.55 -1.59 -9.67
C GLY A 220 -2.44 -2.51 -9.16
N VAL A 221 -2.76 -3.78 -8.93
CA VAL A 221 -1.83 -4.81 -8.44
C VAL A 221 -1.96 -6.08 -9.29
N THR A 222 -0.82 -6.65 -9.68
CA THR A 222 -0.72 -7.93 -10.42
C THR A 222 -0.66 -9.12 -9.48
N GLN A 223 -0.81 -10.34 -10.00
CA GLN A 223 -0.74 -11.58 -9.20
C GLN A 223 0.62 -11.79 -8.52
N ARG A 224 1.69 -11.20 -9.07
CA ARG A 224 3.04 -11.24 -8.49
C ARG A 224 3.29 -10.12 -7.47
N GLY A 225 2.32 -9.24 -7.26
CA GLY A 225 2.42 -8.12 -6.33
C GLY A 225 3.11 -6.87 -6.88
N ALA A 226 3.40 -6.81 -8.19
CA ALA A 226 3.84 -5.57 -8.82
C ALA A 226 2.66 -4.60 -8.88
N SER A 227 2.91 -3.32 -8.58
CA SER A 227 1.87 -2.30 -8.50
C SER A 227 2.25 -1.02 -9.24
N ALA A 228 1.24 -0.29 -9.67
CA ALA A 228 1.36 1.04 -10.26
C ALA A 228 0.10 1.85 -9.96
N TYR A 229 0.17 3.16 -10.16
CA TYR A 229 -0.92 4.07 -9.80
C TYR A 229 -1.09 5.21 -10.80
N ALA A 230 -2.25 5.84 -10.75
CA ALA A 230 -2.53 7.13 -11.37
C ALA A 230 -3.40 7.99 -10.44
N GLU A 231 -3.32 9.31 -10.60
CA GLU A 231 -4.10 10.25 -9.78
C GLU A 231 -4.88 11.26 -10.63
N ALA A 232 -6.13 11.52 -10.23
CA ALA A 232 -6.88 12.70 -10.67
C ALA A 232 -6.96 13.71 -9.53
N THR A 233 -6.69 14.97 -9.83
CA THR A 233 -6.80 16.08 -8.87
C THR A 233 -8.14 16.78 -9.01
N ILE A 234 -8.91 16.85 -7.93
CA ILE A 234 -10.13 17.65 -7.82
C ILE A 234 -9.74 18.97 -7.17
N THR A 235 -9.81 20.07 -7.92
CA THR A 235 -9.50 21.41 -7.41
C THR A 235 -10.81 22.11 -7.05
N VAL A 236 -11.06 22.29 -5.77
CA VAL A 236 -12.22 22.99 -5.24
C VAL A 236 -11.85 24.44 -4.94
N SER A 237 -12.60 25.35 -5.57
CA SER A 237 -12.50 26.80 -5.41
C SER A 237 -13.79 27.42 -4.89
#